data_AF-A0A1R4GX16-F1
#
_entry.id   AF-A0A1R4GX16-F1
#
_cell.length_a   1.000
_cell.length_b   1.000
_cell.length_c   1.000
_cell.angle_alpha   90.00
_cell.angle_beta   90.00
_cell.angle_gamma   90.00
#
_symmetry.space_group_name_H-M   'P 1'
#
loop_
_entity.id
_entity.type
_entity.pdbx_description
1 polymer ?
#
loop_
_entity_poly.entity_id
_entity_poly.type
_entity_poly.pdbx_seq_one_letter_code
_entity_poly.pdbx_strand_id
1 'polypeptide(L)'
;MSNSDISNFDSIMTQSSLQPNKEASIFNLPNNLTIARIAMIPLFVAIAYWPPALGIGVPMISDNAIANIGMNMDAFSDSMFRHLLLTLLFVLAAITDWLDGYLARKMNIVSAFGRFLDPVADKLMVAAALIVLVQWHPNIIMSIAAIVIISREIAVSALREWMAELGARTSVAVSYVGKLKTTFQMVAITVLLLNVESLQTIGYILMVAAVVLTLWSMMIYMRAAWPYLKQN
;
A
#
# COMPACT_ATOMS: atom_id res chain seq x y z
N MET A 1 -48.13 -18.94 33.07
CA MET A 1 -47.68 -17.96 32.08
C MET A 1 -48.88 -17.62 31.21
N SER A 2 -49.27 -16.35 31.19
CA SER A 2 -50.46 -15.88 30.47
C SER A 2 -50.20 -15.91 28.96
N ASN A 3 -51.23 -16.14 28.14
CA ASN A 3 -51.15 -16.02 26.66
C ASN A 3 -50.64 -14.63 26.21
N SER A 4 -50.76 -13.61 27.07
CA SER A 4 -50.20 -12.27 26.82
C SER A 4 -48.67 -12.26 26.83
N ASP A 5 -48.03 -13.08 27.69
CA ASP A 5 -46.58 -13.05 27.89
C ASP A 5 -45.84 -13.72 26.73
N ILE A 6 -46.43 -14.76 26.14
CA ILE A 6 -45.91 -15.47 24.97
C ILE A 6 -46.00 -14.57 23.72
N SER A 7 -47.12 -13.86 23.54
CA SER A 7 -47.29 -12.92 22.42
C SER A 7 -46.29 -11.75 22.46
N ASN A 8 -45.96 -11.28 23.67
CA ASN A 8 -44.98 -10.21 23.85
C ASN A 8 -43.56 -10.74 23.58
N PHE A 9 -43.25 -11.96 24.01
CA PHE A 9 -41.95 -12.59 23.79
C PHE A 9 -41.67 -12.88 22.30
N ASP A 10 -42.67 -13.37 21.56
CA ASP A 10 -42.59 -13.57 20.12
C ASP A 10 -42.47 -12.24 19.37
N SER A 11 -43.17 -11.19 19.82
CA SER A 11 -43.04 -9.85 19.23
C SER A 11 -41.63 -9.26 19.42
N ILE A 12 -40.99 -9.51 20.57
CA ILE A 12 -39.64 -9.05 20.89
C ILE A 12 -38.59 -9.87 20.10
N MET A 13 -38.77 -11.18 19.96
CA MET A 13 -37.91 -12.05 19.14
C MET A 13 -38.04 -11.76 17.63
N THR A 14 -39.21 -11.35 17.16
CA THR A 14 -39.45 -10.97 15.76
C THR A 14 -38.90 -9.58 15.44
N GLN A 15 -38.90 -8.65 16.40
CA GLN A 15 -38.30 -7.31 16.22
C GLN A 15 -36.77 -7.31 16.36
N SER A 16 -36.19 -8.22 17.15
CA SER A 16 -34.73 -8.35 17.31
C SER A 16 -34.02 -8.92 16.07
N SER A 17 -34.73 -9.58 15.17
CA SER A 17 -34.16 -10.32 14.02
C SER A 17 -34.23 -9.56 12.69
N LEU A 18 -34.76 -8.33 12.66
CA LEU A 18 -35.02 -7.59 11.42
C LEU A 18 -34.48 -6.15 11.44
N GLN A 19 -33.29 -5.93 12.02
CA GLN A 19 -32.48 -4.80 11.56
C GLN A 19 -31.50 -5.34 10.52
N PRO A 20 -31.77 -5.19 9.21
CA PRO A 20 -30.74 -5.44 8.21
C PRO A 20 -29.60 -4.48 8.55
N ASN A 21 -28.48 -5.06 8.98
CA ASN A 21 -27.24 -4.33 9.21
C ASN A 21 -26.99 -3.57 7.91
N LYS A 22 -27.13 -2.23 7.93
CA LYS A 22 -27.18 -1.40 6.72
C LYS A 22 -25.83 -1.58 6.03
N GLU A 23 -25.77 -2.50 5.06
CA GLU A 23 -24.53 -2.78 4.34
C GLU A 23 -24.10 -1.46 3.70
N ALA A 24 -23.00 -0.92 4.19
CA ALA A 24 -22.50 0.35 3.70
C ALA A 24 -22.29 0.23 2.19
N SER A 25 -22.99 1.07 1.42
CA SER A 25 -22.86 1.15 -0.03
C SER A 25 -21.38 1.12 -0.43
N ILE A 26 -21.06 0.37 -1.49
CA ILE A 26 -19.73 0.32 -2.09
C ILE A 26 -19.26 1.75 -2.41
N PHE A 27 -20.16 2.65 -2.80
CA PHE A 27 -19.84 4.05 -3.02
C PHE A 27 -20.01 4.87 -1.74
N ASN A 28 -19.05 4.72 -0.84
CA ASN A 28 -18.89 5.58 0.33
C ASN A 28 -17.55 6.33 0.26
N LEU A 29 -17.43 7.43 1.00
CA LEU A 29 -16.29 8.33 0.89
C LEU A 29 -14.94 7.63 1.18
N PRO A 30 -14.81 6.76 2.21
CA PRO A 30 -13.62 5.92 2.38
C PRO A 30 -13.34 4.99 1.19
N ASN A 31 -14.35 4.28 0.67
CA ASN A 31 -14.15 3.31 -0.40
C ASN A 31 -13.75 3.97 -1.73
N ASN A 32 -14.27 5.16 -2.02
CA ASN A 32 -13.86 5.93 -3.20
C ASN A 32 -12.38 6.33 -3.12
N LEU A 33 -11.84 6.59 -1.92
CA LEU A 33 -10.42 6.86 -1.72
C LEU A 33 -9.57 5.62 -1.97
N THR A 34 -9.98 4.44 -1.48
CA THR A 34 -9.30 3.16 -1.76
C THR A 34 -9.29 2.86 -3.26
N ILE A 35 -10.44 3.01 -3.95
CA ILE A 35 -10.52 2.81 -5.41
C ILE A 35 -9.62 3.80 -6.15
N ALA A 36 -9.62 5.07 -5.74
CA ALA A 36 -8.73 6.07 -6.32
C ALA A 36 -7.25 5.68 -6.14
N ARG A 37 -6.86 5.15 -4.97
CA ARG A 37 -5.49 4.63 -4.74
C ARG A 37 -5.14 3.49 -5.67
N ILE A 38 -6.04 2.53 -5.85
CA ILE A 38 -5.80 1.40 -6.75
C ILE A 38 -5.66 1.90 -8.20
N ALA A 39 -6.47 2.87 -8.61
CA ALA A 39 -6.36 3.49 -9.94
C ALA A 39 -5.08 4.34 -10.11
N MET A 40 -4.54 4.91 -9.02
CA MET A 40 -3.28 5.63 -9.03
C MET A 40 -2.06 4.75 -9.32
N ILE A 41 -2.09 3.45 -9.02
CA ILE A 41 -0.95 2.53 -9.24
C ILE A 41 -0.62 2.36 -10.73
N PRO A 42 -1.56 1.95 -11.62
CA PRO A 42 -1.26 1.85 -13.05
C PRO A 42 -0.92 3.21 -13.65
N LEU A 43 -1.50 4.30 -13.15
CA LEU A 43 -1.13 5.66 -13.54
C LEU A 43 0.33 5.97 -13.15
N PHE A 44 0.73 5.65 -11.92
CA PHE A 44 2.11 5.81 -11.43
C PHE A 44 3.10 5.04 -12.31
N VAL A 45 2.81 3.78 -12.62
CA VAL A 45 3.62 2.96 -13.52
C VAL A 45 3.64 3.56 -14.92
N ALA A 46 2.48 3.97 -15.46
CA ALA A 46 2.41 4.58 -16.79
C ALA A 46 3.27 5.84 -16.88
N ILE A 47 3.26 6.71 -15.85
CA ILE A 47 4.11 7.90 -15.79
C ILE A 47 5.59 7.53 -15.66
N ALA A 48 5.92 6.52 -14.85
CA ALA A 48 7.29 6.05 -14.67
C ALA A 48 7.89 5.48 -15.97
N TYR A 49 7.05 4.88 -16.83
CA TYR A 49 7.44 4.19 -18.06
C TYR A 49 7.01 4.87 -19.37
N TRP A 50 6.47 6.09 -19.30
CA TRP A 50 6.11 6.91 -20.46
C TRP A 50 7.37 7.29 -21.27
N PRO A 51 7.36 7.39 -22.62
CA PRO A 51 7.01 6.41 -23.66
C PRO A 51 8.18 5.69 -24.38
N PRO A 52 9.51 5.89 -24.18
CA PRO A 52 10.47 5.11 -24.96
C PRO A 52 10.40 3.60 -24.68
N ALA A 53 9.82 3.18 -23.55
CA ALA A 53 9.74 1.78 -23.12
C ALA A 53 8.52 0.99 -23.66
N LEU A 54 7.54 1.66 -24.27
CA LEU A 54 6.33 1.01 -24.83
C LEU A 54 6.51 0.54 -26.29
N GLY A 55 7.73 0.62 -26.84
CA GLY A 55 7.99 0.25 -28.23
C GLY A 55 7.34 1.17 -29.25
N ILE A 56 6.83 2.35 -28.84
CA ILE A 56 6.49 3.45 -29.75
C ILE A 56 7.78 4.17 -30.14
N GLY A 57 8.71 3.41 -30.72
CA GLY A 57 9.82 3.90 -31.51
C GLY A 57 9.42 3.75 -32.97
N VAL A 58 9.05 4.85 -33.62
CA VAL A 58 8.87 4.89 -35.07
C VAL A 58 9.42 6.23 -35.57
N PRO A 59 9.95 6.30 -36.80
CA PRO A 59 11.31 5.91 -37.17
C PRO A 59 12.03 7.09 -37.85
N MET A 60 13.17 6.79 -38.48
CA MET A 60 14.18 7.59 -39.19
C MET A 60 13.71 8.63 -40.28
N ILE A 61 12.49 9.18 -40.20
CA ILE A 61 12.01 10.29 -41.05
C ILE A 61 11.39 11.40 -40.17
N SER A 62 12.02 12.57 -40.23
CA SER A 62 11.97 13.69 -39.27
C SER A 62 10.72 14.60 -39.33
N ASP A 63 9.76 14.41 -40.23
CA ASP A 63 8.80 15.47 -40.58
C ASP A 63 7.32 15.08 -40.42
N ASN A 64 6.93 14.50 -39.28
CA ASN A 64 5.50 14.41 -38.93
C ASN A 64 5.22 14.89 -37.50
N ALA A 65 4.01 15.43 -37.30
CA ALA A 65 3.57 16.03 -36.04
C ALA A 65 3.69 15.07 -34.84
N ILE A 66 3.63 13.76 -35.08
CA ILE A 66 3.78 12.72 -34.06
C ILE A 66 5.23 12.62 -33.56
N ALA A 67 6.24 12.79 -34.43
CA ALA A 67 7.64 12.86 -34.02
C ALA A 67 7.96 14.14 -33.24
N ASN A 68 7.38 15.30 -33.62
CA ASN A 68 7.52 16.54 -32.85
C ASN A 68 6.81 16.48 -31.48
N ILE A 69 5.69 15.75 -31.37
CA ILE A 69 5.07 15.46 -30.08
C ILE A 69 5.96 14.50 -29.28
N GLY A 70 6.52 13.45 -29.90
CA GLY A 70 7.46 12.52 -29.26
C GLY A 70 8.73 13.19 -28.72
N MET A 71 9.42 14.01 -29.51
CA MET A 71 10.68 14.68 -29.12
C MET A 71 10.50 15.72 -28.00
N ASN A 72 9.37 16.44 -27.96
CA ASN A 72 9.05 17.34 -26.83
C ASN A 72 8.63 16.55 -25.56
N MET A 73 8.31 15.26 -25.69
CA MET A 73 7.94 14.35 -24.61
C MET A 73 9.11 13.46 -24.17
N ASP A 74 10.16 13.28 -24.97
CA ASP A 74 11.43 12.66 -24.54
C ASP A 74 12.14 13.54 -23.51
N ALA A 75 12.01 14.87 -23.62
CA ALA A 75 12.41 15.82 -22.58
C ALA A 75 11.66 15.60 -21.25
N PHE A 76 10.41 15.12 -21.30
CA PHE A 76 9.65 14.73 -20.10
C PHE A 76 10.24 13.46 -19.45
N SER A 77 10.76 12.53 -20.27
CA SER A 77 11.38 11.27 -19.82
C SER A 77 12.73 11.45 -19.09
N ASP A 78 13.31 12.65 -19.03
CA ASP A 78 14.46 12.93 -18.15
C ASP A 78 14.21 14.16 -17.27
N SER A 79 12.96 14.63 -17.23
CA SER A 79 12.60 15.86 -16.53
C SER A 79 12.53 15.65 -15.02
N MET A 80 13.09 16.62 -14.29
CA MET A 80 12.81 16.84 -12.87
C MET A 80 11.30 16.84 -12.56
N PHE A 81 10.48 17.26 -13.54
CA PHE A 81 9.02 17.26 -13.44
C PHE A 81 8.42 15.86 -13.31
N ARG A 82 8.90 14.86 -14.06
CA ARG A 82 8.44 13.46 -13.93
C ARG A 82 8.73 12.92 -12.53
N HIS A 83 9.95 13.12 -12.04
CA HIS A 83 10.34 12.70 -10.69
C HIS A 83 9.49 13.38 -9.62
N LEU A 84 9.26 14.68 -9.75
CA LEU A 84 8.38 15.43 -8.85
C LEU A 84 6.94 14.91 -8.89
N LEU A 85 6.40 14.62 -10.07
CA LEU A 85 5.04 14.15 -10.25
C LEU A 85 4.84 12.74 -9.65
N LEU A 86 5.80 11.84 -9.87
CA LEU A 86 5.79 10.50 -9.27
C LEU A 86 5.89 10.55 -7.75
N THR A 87 6.81 11.36 -7.22
CA THR A 87 6.92 11.57 -5.78
C THR A 87 5.63 12.14 -5.20
N LEU A 88 5.05 13.14 -5.86
CA LEU A 88 3.79 13.74 -5.42
C LEU A 88 2.66 12.71 -5.41
N LEU A 89 2.53 11.91 -6.47
CA LEU A 89 1.52 10.86 -6.57
C LEU A 89 1.71 9.80 -5.47
N PHE A 90 2.95 9.37 -5.21
CA PHE A 90 3.26 8.45 -4.12
C PHE A 90 2.91 9.02 -2.74
N VAL A 91 3.29 10.28 -2.47
CA VAL A 91 2.98 10.97 -1.21
C VAL A 91 1.47 11.16 -1.03
N LEU A 92 0.75 11.55 -2.09
CA LEU A 92 -0.70 11.67 -2.07
C LEU A 92 -1.37 10.32 -1.80
N ALA A 93 -0.89 9.24 -2.43
CA ALA A 93 -1.38 7.90 -2.17
C ALA A 93 -1.20 7.50 -0.68
N ALA A 94 -0.05 7.80 -0.09
CA ALA A 94 0.21 7.56 1.33
C ALA A 94 -0.68 8.41 2.26
N ILE A 95 -0.90 9.68 1.93
CA ILE A 95 -1.78 10.57 2.72
C ILE A 95 -3.23 10.10 2.64
N THR A 96 -3.69 9.68 1.46
CA THR A 96 -5.07 9.18 1.30
C THR A 96 -5.32 7.90 2.09
N ASP A 97 -4.30 7.04 2.30
CA ASP A 97 -4.37 5.81 3.12
C ASP A 97 -4.47 6.07 4.62
N TRP A 98 -3.86 7.17 5.05
CA TRP A 98 -4.06 7.59 6.42
C TRP A 98 -5.45 8.22 6.60
N LEU A 99 -5.91 8.97 5.58
CA LEU A 99 -7.17 9.70 5.62
C LEU A 99 -8.40 8.78 5.53
N ASP A 100 -8.41 7.79 4.65
CA ASP A 100 -9.53 6.84 4.54
C ASP A 100 -9.72 6.04 5.84
N GLY A 101 -8.64 5.59 6.47
CA GLY A 101 -8.67 4.89 7.75
C GLY A 101 -9.12 5.81 8.90
N TYR A 102 -8.76 7.10 8.86
CA TYR A 102 -9.28 8.09 9.82
C TYR A 102 -10.79 8.32 9.64
N LEU A 103 -11.25 8.50 8.40
CA LEU A 103 -12.65 8.77 8.09
C LEU A 103 -13.54 7.55 8.36
N ALA A 104 -13.09 6.35 8.03
CA ALA A 104 -13.79 5.11 8.35
C ALA A 104 -14.02 4.96 9.87
N ARG A 105 -12.98 5.25 10.69
CA ARG A 105 -13.10 5.25 12.17
C ARG A 105 -14.03 6.34 12.70
N LYS A 106 -13.98 7.54 12.13
CA LYS A 106 -14.81 8.67 12.57
C LYS A 106 -16.28 8.49 12.19
N MET A 107 -16.54 7.93 11.02
CA MET A 107 -17.89 7.79 10.48
C MET A 107 -18.55 6.46 10.87
N ASN A 108 -17.82 5.50 11.46
CA ASN A 108 -18.29 4.13 11.71
C ASN A 108 -18.86 3.43 10.46
N ILE A 109 -18.38 3.83 9.27
CA ILE A 109 -18.78 3.26 7.98
C ILE A 109 -17.65 2.37 7.51
N VAL A 110 -17.89 1.06 7.49
CA VAL A 110 -16.91 0.07 7.06
C VAL A 110 -17.57 -0.91 6.09
N SER A 111 -17.25 -0.81 4.79
CA SER A 111 -17.72 -1.77 3.78
C SER A 111 -16.88 -3.04 3.78
N ALA A 112 -17.48 -4.18 3.42
CA ALA A 112 -16.76 -5.45 3.29
C ALA A 112 -15.70 -5.39 2.18
N PHE A 113 -16.03 -4.73 1.07
CA PHE A 113 -15.14 -4.54 -0.07
C PHE A 113 -13.92 -3.68 0.28
N GLY A 114 -14.11 -2.53 0.96
CA GLY A 114 -13.02 -1.67 1.38
C GLY A 114 -12.06 -2.37 2.35
N ARG A 115 -12.58 -3.13 3.32
CA ARG A 115 -11.75 -3.93 4.25
C ARG A 115 -10.86 -4.95 3.55
N PHE A 116 -11.33 -5.52 2.46
CA PHE A 116 -10.57 -6.50 1.69
C PHE A 116 -9.49 -5.83 0.83
N LEU A 117 -9.81 -4.70 0.20
CA LEU A 117 -8.90 -4.01 -0.72
C LEU A 117 -7.83 -3.17 -0.03
N ASP A 118 -8.12 -2.53 1.10
CA ASP A 118 -7.15 -1.66 1.80
C ASP A 118 -5.78 -2.35 2.03
N PRO A 119 -5.71 -3.57 2.62
CA PRO A 119 -4.45 -4.25 2.87
C PRO A 119 -3.70 -4.68 1.60
N VAL A 120 -4.40 -4.76 0.46
CA VAL A 120 -3.83 -5.10 -0.85
C VAL A 120 -3.28 -3.84 -1.51
N ALA A 121 -4.08 -2.78 -1.59
CA ALA A 121 -3.72 -1.52 -2.23
C ALA A 121 -2.49 -0.87 -1.59
N ASP A 122 -2.40 -0.87 -0.25
CA ASP A 122 -1.26 -0.35 0.52
C ASP A 122 0.07 -0.98 0.07
N LYS A 123 0.12 -2.31 0.00
CA LYS A 123 1.33 -3.04 -0.37
C LYS A 123 1.68 -2.91 -1.85
N LEU A 124 0.67 -2.84 -2.72
CA LEU A 124 0.90 -2.76 -4.16
C LEU A 124 1.54 -1.43 -4.57
N MET A 125 1.12 -0.31 -3.97
CA MET A 125 1.73 1.00 -4.27
C MET A 125 3.22 1.01 -3.90
N VAL A 126 3.56 0.51 -2.71
CA VAL A 126 4.96 0.37 -2.26
C VAL A 126 5.75 -0.56 -3.18
N ALA A 127 5.19 -1.72 -3.53
CA ALA A 127 5.85 -2.67 -4.41
C ALA A 127 6.12 -2.07 -5.80
N ALA A 128 5.14 -1.37 -6.39
CA ALA A 128 5.31 -0.68 -7.67
C ALA A 128 6.42 0.36 -7.61
N ALA A 129 6.46 1.18 -6.54
CA ALA A 129 7.52 2.16 -6.35
C ALA A 129 8.91 1.51 -6.20
N LEU A 130 9.03 0.42 -5.44
CA LEU A 130 10.29 -0.31 -5.28
C LEU A 130 10.77 -0.93 -6.61
N ILE A 131 9.86 -1.47 -7.44
CA ILE A 131 10.20 -2.01 -8.76
C ILE A 131 10.76 -0.91 -9.67
N VAL A 132 10.11 0.26 -9.71
CA VAL A 132 10.60 1.43 -10.45
C VAL A 132 11.99 1.85 -9.95
N LEU A 133 12.18 1.91 -8.63
CA LEU A 133 13.45 2.28 -8.02
C LEU A 133 14.57 1.28 -8.31
N VAL A 134 14.30 -0.03 -8.35
CA VAL A 134 15.30 -1.04 -8.73
C VAL A 134 15.82 -0.80 -10.15
N GLN A 135 14.96 -0.38 -11.07
CA GLN A 135 15.38 -0.07 -12.44
C GLN A 135 16.19 1.22 -12.53
N TRP A 136 15.78 2.27 -11.82
CA TRP A 136 16.49 3.56 -11.82
C TRP A 136 17.80 3.53 -11.03
N HIS A 137 17.89 2.62 -10.07
CA HIS A 137 19.05 2.41 -9.22
C HIS A 137 19.50 0.95 -9.28
N PRO A 138 20.06 0.49 -10.42
CA PRO A 138 20.37 -0.91 -10.67
C PRO A 138 21.64 -1.35 -9.92
N ASN A 139 21.56 -1.41 -8.60
CA ASN A 139 22.60 -1.93 -7.73
C ASN A 139 22.05 -3.00 -6.78
N ILE A 140 22.98 -3.80 -6.24
CA ILE A 140 22.65 -4.93 -5.38
C ILE A 140 21.89 -4.52 -4.12
N ILE A 141 22.18 -3.33 -3.58
CA ILE A 141 21.54 -2.82 -2.35
C ILE A 141 20.05 -2.59 -2.61
N MET A 142 19.71 -1.92 -3.71
CA MET A 142 18.32 -1.64 -4.07
C MET A 142 17.54 -2.91 -4.38
N SER A 143 18.13 -3.83 -5.15
CA SER A 143 17.49 -5.11 -5.49
C SER A 143 17.22 -5.97 -4.25
N ILE A 144 18.19 -6.09 -3.34
CA ILE A 144 18.02 -6.80 -2.07
C ILE A 144 16.95 -6.11 -1.21
N ALA A 145 16.99 -4.78 -1.12
CA ALA A 145 16.01 -4.03 -0.34
C ALA A 145 14.57 -4.28 -0.83
N ALA A 146 14.35 -4.18 -2.14
CA ALA A 146 13.04 -4.43 -2.74
C ALA A 146 12.55 -5.86 -2.47
N ILE A 147 13.39 -6.86 -2.70
CA ILE A 147 13.04 -8.27 -2.47
C ILE A 147 12.69 -8.51 -0.99
N VAL A 148 13.52 -8.02 -0.06
CA VAL A 148 13.30 -8.21 1.39
C VAL A 148 12.02 -7.52 1.85
N ILE A 149 11.78 -6.28 1.43
CA ILE A 149 10.58 -5.52 1.83
C ILE A 149 9.32 -6.21 1.29
N ILE A 150 9.27 -6.49 -0.02
CA ILE A 150 8.07 -7.07 -0.66
C ILE A 150 7.76 -8.45 -0.09
N SER A 151 8.76 -9.35 -0.03
CA SER A 151 8.57 -10.70 0.51
C SER A 151 8.09 -10.67 1.96
N ARG A 152 8.66 -9.78 2.78
CA ARG A 152 8.28 -9.64 4.19
C ARG A 152 6.86 -9.12 4.35
N GLU A 153 6.41 -8.14 3.56
CA GLU A 153 5.04 -7.62 3.67
C GLU A 153 3.99 -8.70 3.38
N ILE A 154 4.29 -9.63 2.48
CA ILE A 154 3.42 -10.79 2.20
C ILE A 154 3.48 -11.77 3.38
N ALA A 155 4.69 -12.22 3.74
CA ALA A 155 4.90 -13.26 4.76
C ALA A 155 4.34 -12.88 6.13
N VAL A 156 4.63 -11.66 6.61
CA VAL A 156 4.17 -11.22 7.93
C VAL A 156 2.68 -10.87 7.94
N SER A 157 2.09 -10.48 6.80
CA SER A 157 0.63 -10.34 6.72
C SER A 157 -0.08 -11.67 6.84
N ALA A 158 0.36 -12.69 6.10
CA ALA A 158 -0.20 -14.03 6.21
C ALA A 158 -0.03 -14.59 7.64
N LEU A 159 1.16 -14.41 8.22
CA LEU A 159 1.41 -14.84 9.60
C LEU A 159 0.51 -14.12 10.61
N ARG A 160 0.26 -12.81 10.43
CA ARG A 160 -0.60 -12.04 11.33
C ARG A 160 -2.06 -12.45 11.22
N GLU A 161 -2.53 -12.72 10.01
CA GLU A 161 -3.88 -13.21 9.76
C GLU A 161 -4.10 -14.57 10.44
N TRP A 162 -3.21 -15.53 10.19
CA TRP A 162 -3.24 -16.83 10.85
C TRP A 162 -3.18 -16.74 12.39
N MET A 163 -2.30 -15.89 12.95
CA MET A 163 -2.26 -15.69 14.41
C MET A 163 -3.54 -15.05 14.96
N ALA A 164 -4.20 -14.19 14.19
CA ALA A 164 -5.45 -13.57 14.61
C ALA A 164 -6.59 -14.60 14.70
N GLU A 165 -6.62 -15.58 13.80
CA GLU A 165 -7.56 -16.71 13.85
C GLU A 165 -7.35 -17.57 15.10
N LEU A 166 -6.11 -17.74 15.54
CA LEU A 166 -5.77 -18.45 16.78
C LEU A 166 -6.04 -17.64 18.07
N GLY A 167 -6.60 -16.43 17.96
CA GLY A 167 -6.83 -15.52 19.10
C GLY A 167 -5.56 -14.91 19.69
N ALA A 168 -4.40 -15.13 19.07
CA ALA A 168 -3.10 -14.64 19.52
C ALA A 168 -2.90 -13.19 19.05
N ARG A 169 -3.23 -12.22 19.91
CA ARG A 169 -2.94 -10.80 19.63
C ARG A 169 -1.47 -10.49 19.95
N THR A 170 -0.78 -9.89 18.99
CA THR A 170 0.64 -9.51 19.12
C THR A 170 0.85 -8.37 20.11
N SER A 171 2.00 -8.36 20.80
CA SER A 171 2.32 -7.37 21.84
C SER A 171 2.58 -5.97 21.29
N VAL A 172 2.41 -4.95 22.14
CA VAL A 172 2.60 -3.52 21.78
C VAL A 172 4.01 -3.23 21.23
N ALA A 173 5.03 -3.90 21.75
CA ALA A 173 6.41 -3.76 21.29
C ALA A 173 6.59 -4.19 19.82
N VAL A 174 5.84 -5.22 19.37
CA VAL A 174 5.85 -5.67 17.97
C VAL A 174 5.26 -4.60 17.03
N SER A 175 4.25 -3.87 17.50
CA SER A 175 3.60 -2.80 16.76
C SER A 175 4.51 -1.59 16.55
N TYR A 176 5.32 -1.22 17.57
CA TYR A 176 6.19 -0.04 17.48
C TYR A 176 7.29 -0.18 16.43
N VAL A 177 8.04 -1.29 16.45
CA VAL A 177 9.06 -1.59 15.42
C VAL A 177 8.41 -1.63 14.03
N GLY A 178 7.21 -2.20 13.94
CA GLY A 178 6.41 -2.24 12.72
C GLY A 178 6.10 -0.85 12.14
N LYS A 179 5.87 0.16 12.98
CA LYS A 179 5.62 1.55 12.55
C LYS A 179 6.90 2.26 12.14
N LEU A 180 8.00 2.04 12.87
CA LEU A 180 9.27 2.66 12.50
C LEU A 180 9.77 2.17 11.14
N LYS A 181 9.69 0.86 10.85
CA LYS A 181 10.11 0.36 9.54
C LYS A 181 9.34 1.04 8.40
N THR A 182 8.02 1.24 8.54
CA THR A 182 7.18 1.82 7.49
C THR A 182 7.50 3.30 7.34
N THR A 183 7.71 4.04 8.42
CA THR A 183 8.15 5.45 8.32
C THR A 183 9.46 5.57 7.54
N PHE A 184 10.49 4.79 7.90
CA PHE A 184 11.79 4.85 7.20
C PHE A 184 11.66 4.46 5.74
N GLN A 185 10.87 3.41 5.45
CA GLN A 185 10.63 2.95 4.09
C GLN A 185 9.92 3.99 3.23
N MET A 186 8.84 4.60 3.74
CA MET A 186 8.08 5.60 2.99
C MET A 186 8.92 6.85 2.71
N VAL A 187 9.73 7.29 3.69
CA VAL A 187 10.65 8.42 3.48
C VAL A 187 11.77 8.04 2.50
N ALA A 188 12.35 6.84 2.60
CA ALA A 188 13.38 6.37 1.68
C ALA A 188 12.87 6.36 0.23
N ILE A 189 11.70 5.76 -0.02
CA ILE A 189 11.09 5.71 -1.35
C ILE A 189 10.80 7.12 -1.86
N THR A 190 10.22 7.99 -1.04
CA THR A 190 9.94 9.39 -1.40
C THR A 190 11.21 10.13 -1.83
N VAL A 191 12.28 10.02 -1.04
CA VAL A 191 13.56 10.68 -1.32
C VAL A 191 14.21 10.15 -2.60
N LEU A 192 14.18 8.84 -2.80
CA LEU A 192 14.77 8.21 -3.98
C LEU A 192 13.96 8.48 -5.26
N LEU A 193 12.63 8.57 -5.18
CA LEU A 193 11.77 8.92 -6.32
C LEU A 193 12.02 10.35 -6.82
N LEU A 194 12.37 11.28 -5.92
CA LEU A 194 12.77 12.65 -6.30
C LEU A 194 14.02 12.67 -7.19
N ASN A 195 14.87 11.64 -7.11
CA ASN A 195 16.07 11.49 -7.92
C ASN A 195 17.01 12.72 -7.87
N VAL A 196 17.13 13.34 -6.69
CA VAL A 196 18.04 14.47 -6.45
C VAL A 196 19.38 13.93 -5.92
N GLU A 197 20.47 14.21 -6.65
CA GLU A 197 21.81 13.67 -6.37
C GLU A 197 22.26 13.89 -4.91
N SER A 198 22.06 15.11 -4.38
CA SER A 198 22.47 15.45 -3.00
C SER A 198 21.70 14.70 -1.91
N LEU A 199 20.49 14.21 -2.21
CA LEU A 199 19.65 13.47 -1.28
C LEU A 199 19.76 11.96 -1.45
N GLN A 200 20.39 11.49 -2.53
CA GLN A 200 20.44 10.08 -2.88
C GLN A 200 21.10 9.23 -1.79
N THR A 201 22.23 9.69 -1.24
CA THR A 201 22.93 9.00 -0.14
C THR A 201 22.04 8.84 1.09
N ILE A 202 21.28 9.88 1.45
CA ILE A 202 20.33 9.84 2.56
C ILE A 202 19.22 8.83 2.25
N GLY A 203 18.70 8.82 1.02
CA GLY A 203 17.72 7.84 0.55
C GLY A 203 18.19 6.39 0.73
N TYR A 204 19.43 6.07 0.36
CA TYR A 204 20.00 4.73 0.58
C TYR A 204 20.19 4.40 2.05
N ILE A 205 20.68 5.34 2.87
CA ILE A 205 20.83 5.13 4.32
C ILE A 205 19.47 4.79 4.93
N LEU A 206 18.43 5.55 4.59
CA LEU A 206 17.07 5.30 5.04
C LEU A 206 16.53 3.95 4.52
N MET A 207 16.82 3.59 3.28
CA MET A 207 16.41 2.30 2.70
C MET A 207 17.06 1.12 3.44
N VAL A 208 18.37 1.19 3.70
CA VAL A 208 19.08 0.16 4.46
C VAL A 208 18.56 0.08 5.89
N ALA A 209 18.32 1.22 6.54
CA ALA A 209 17.69 1.25 7.86
C ALA A 209 16.29 0.61 7.84
N ALA A 210 15.48 0.89 6.82
CA ALA A 210 14.17 0.28 6.63
C ALA A 210 14.28 -1.25 6.48
N VAL A 211 15.25 -1.76 5.72
CA VAL A 211 15.51 -3.20 5.56
C VAL A 211 15.89 -3.84 6.90
N VAL A 212 16.81 -3.23 7.66
CA VAL A 212 17.22 -3.73 8.98
C VAL A 212 16.03 -3.80 9.94
N LEU A 213 15.23 -2.73 10.01
CA LEU A 213 14.02 -2.70 10.84
C LEU A 213 12.97 -3.71 10.36
N THR A 214 12.89 -3.95 9.05
CA THR A 214 11.99 -4.93 8.43
C THR A 214 12.32 -6.35 8.86
N LEU A 215 13.59 -6.73 8.79
CA LEU A 215 14.09 -8.03 9.24
C LEU A 215 13.96 -8.17 10.76
N TRP A 216 14.33 -7.14 11.52
CA TRP A 216 14.18 -7.13 12.97
C TRP A 216 12.72 -7.36 13.40
N SER A 217 11.79 -6.64 12.75
CA SER A 217 10.36 -6.83 12.97
C SER A 217 9.92 -8.25 12.62
N MET A 218 10.39 -8.81 11.51
CA MET A 218 10.07 -10.19 11.10
C MET A 218 10.52 -11.22 12.15
N MET A 219 11.73 -11.07 12.70
CA MET A 219 12.23 -11.96 13.75
C MET A 219 11.36 -11.92 15.01
N ILE A 220 10.86 -10.74 15.39
CA ILE A 220 9.93 -10.59 16.51
C ILE A 220 8.62 -11.34 16.23
N TYR A 221 8.05 -11.16 15.03
CA TYR A 221 6.83 -11.86 14.62
C TYR A 221 7.01 -13.40 14.61
N MET A 222 8.11 -13.90 14.05
CA MET A 222 8.40 -15.33 14.03
C MET A 222 8.57 -15.90 15.43
N ARG A 223 9.26 -15.19 16.34
CA ARG A 223 9.40 -15.59 17.74
C ARG A 223 8.06 -15.65 18.46
N ALA A 224 7.16 -14.70 18.19
CA ALA A 224 5.81 -14.69 18.76
C ALA A 224 4.95 -15.85 18.22
N ALA A 225 5.14 -16.23 16.96
CA ALA A 225 4.42 -17.34 16.32
C ALA A 225 4.97 -18.73 16.69
N TRP A 226 6.25 -18.83 17.05
CA TRP A 226 6.95 -20.09 17.29
C TRP A 226 6.26 -21.06 18.27
N PRO A 227 5.67 -20.61 19.40
CA PRO A 227 4.96 -21.51 20.31
C PRO A 227 3.73 -22.16 19.67
N TYR A 228 3.02 -21.44 18.80
CA TYR A 228 1.82 -21.92 18.12
C TYR A 228 2.15 -22.90 16.99
N LEU A 229 3.27 -22.68 16.29
CA LEU A 229 3.75 -23.58 15.24
C LEU A 229 4.21 -24.94 15.77
N LYS A 230 4.63 -25.01 17.04
CA LYS A 230 5.12 -26.25 17.68
C LYS A 230 4.02 -27.10 18.33
N GLN A 231 2.80 -26.59 18.45
CA GLN A 231 1.69 -27.29 19.12
C GLN A 231 0.83 -28.14 18.17
N ASN A 232 1.16 -28.14 16.87
CA ASN A 232 0.64 -29.06 15.87
C ASN A 232 1.74 -30.06 15.45
#